data_AF-A0A078A292-F1
#
_entry.id   AF-A0A078A292-F1
#
_cell.length_a   1.000
_cell.length_b   1.000
_cell.length_c   1.000
_cell.angle_alpha   90.00
_cell.angle_beta   90.00
_cell.angle_gamma   90.00
#
_symmetry.space_group_name_H-M   'P 1'
#
loop_
_entity.id
_entity.type
_entity.pdbx_description
1 polymer ?
#
loop_
_entity_poly.entity_id
_entity_poly.type
_entity_poly.pdbx_seq_one_letter_code
_entity_poly.pdbx_strand_id
1 'polypeptide(L)'
;MESLEEILTCKICMERINDQERKPLFLLCGHTFCQKCLRFVYKKPLISCPLDKTVHRFESFDKIPTNFSVLNAIHSTQQNSQLNSFIRNEKKCDKHQREALKFYCVTHDAVICQECLLNEHLGQGHEIISAEKILRKEVLKKDIDQCQEKLEQQSQLIDQVQGYLLQSIQEQKENMDNCIRALICEIEIQLEQCQKNYDQAVVDVKEKVLNELSMLAKYKEQVSQIKVKIDDCEENSGNFIEDANQIINDVINYQVTLKSDEMEIDDCIYLDKQLSKHIFLDSRNNPDPQLKQLLMTFKSREIINQEIFELMIKIDRKNFVKEENTHLAYQDIPRSIGWGTTISAPHMHAMTLQKLHRHFLQGGKALDIGTGSGYVAACFAEAMGKDCKVYMLDHIQEVIDFAVKNIKKANPYLIKQKRIIAICQDGRKGYPEEGPYDIIHVGGAIEEVSQILLDQLKPGGVIWAPVGGSFTQDICVINKSLDGSITTSKIMEVRYGSLTSIDNQLSDF
;
A
#
# COMPACT_ATOMS: atom_id res chain seq x y z
N MET A 1 -49.89 11.48 -5.81
CA MET A 1 -48.93 11.42 -6.93
C MET A 1 -48.54 12.84 -7.24
N GLU A 2 -47.30 13.23 -6.91
CA GLU A 2 -46.76 14.52 -7.37
C GLU A 2 -46.74 14.54 -8.90
N SER A 3 -47.06 15.69 -9.49
CA SER A 3 -47.00 15.87 -10.94
C SER A 3 -45.55 15.79 -11.43
N LEU A 4 -45.33 15.27 -12.64
CA LEU A 4 -43.98 15.16 -13.22
C LEU A 4 -43.26 16.52 -13.24
N GLU A 5 -44.02 17.60 -13.41
CA GLU A 5 -43.54 18.97 -13.44
C GLU A 5 -43.05 19.47 -12.07
N GLU A 6 -43.65 19.00 -10.98
CA GLU A 6 -43.19 19.28 -9.62
C GLU A 6 -41.85 18.61 -9.30
N ILE A 7 -41.59 17.42 -9.84
CA ILE A 7 -40.34 16.65 -9.68
C ILE A 7 -39.21 17.29 -10.51
N LEU A 8 -39.54 17.83 -11.68
CA LEU A 8 -38.59 18.47 -12.58
C LEU A 8 -38.30 19.93 -12.24
N THR A 9 -38.86 20.47 -11.16
CA THR A 9 -38.71 21.87 -10.75
C THR A 9 -37.92 21.98 -9.45
N CYS A 10 -36.85 22.79 -9.46
CA CYS A 10 -36.05 23.00 -8.26
C CYS A 10 -36.83 23.83 -7.23
N LYS A 11 -36.99 23.31 -6.02
CA LYS A 11 -37.78 23.96 -4.95
C LYS A 11 -37.14 25.23 -4.35
N ILE A 12 -35.95 25.64 -4.79
CA ILE A 12 -35.27 26.87 -4.34
C ILE A 12 -35.47 28.00 -5.36
N CYS A 13 -35.13 27.79 -6.63
CA CYS A 13 -35.25 28.81 -7.67
C CYS A 13 -36.55 28.72 -8.47
N MET A 14 -37.35 27.68 -8.26
CA MET A 14 -38.58 27.40 -9.02
C MET A 14 -38.35 27.26 -10.55
N GLU A 15 -37.11 27.06 -10.97
CA GLU A 15 -36.76 26.79 -12.36
C GLU A 15 -36.65 25.29 -12.63
N ARG A 16 -36.85 24.92 -13.90
CA ARG A 16 -36.73 23.54 -14.37
C ARG A 16 -35.30 23.03 -14.27
N ILE A 17 -35.14 21.85 -13.69
CA ILE A 17 -33.89 21.09 -13.60
C ILE A 17 -33.55 20.55 -15.00
N ASN A 18 -32.27 20.57 -15.37
CA ASN A 18 -31.77 20.06 -16.65
C ASN A 18 -30.47 19.27 -16.49
N ASP A 19 -29.98 18.70 -17.58
CA ASP A 19 -28.77 17.86 -17.65
C ASP A 19 -27.46 18.67 -17.75
N GLN A 20 -27.54 20.00 -17.92
CA GLN A 20 -26.39 20.86 -18.14
C GLN A 20 -26.06 21.74 -16.93
N GLU A 21 -26.69 22.91 -16.82
CA GLU A 21 -26.37 23.93 -15.84
C GLU A 21 -27.17 23.81 -14.53
N ARG A 22 -28.26 23.05 -14.54
CA ARG A 22 -29.18 22.86 -13.41
C ARG A 22 -29.31 21.39 -13.04
N LYS A 23 -28.19 20.65 -13.00
CA LYS A 23 -28.15 19.21 -12.68
C LYS A 23 -28.86 18.88 -11.37
N PRO A 24 -29.63 17.79 -11.29
CA PRO A 24 -30.32 17.40 -10.07
C PRO A 24 -29.33 16.78 -9.08
N LEU A 25 -29.09 17.44 -7.95
CA LEU A 25 -28.29 16.93 -6.85
C LEU A 25 -29.19 16.45 -5.69
N PHE A 26 -28.77 15.36 -5.06
CA PHE A 26 -29.50 14.62 -4.04
C PHE A 26 -28.85 14.80 -2.66
N LEU A 27 -29.64 15.17 -1.66
CA LEU A 27 -29.24 15.15 -0.24
C LEU A 27 -29.71 13.85 0.43
N LEU A 28 -28.99 13.41 1.47
CA LEU A 28 -29.30 12.14 2.16
C LEU A 28 -30.68 12.11 2.85
N CYS A 29 -31.32 13.27 3.03
CA CYS A 29 -32.70 13.35 3.52
C CYS A 29 -33.76 13.04 2.45
N GLY A 30 -33.36 12.79 1.20
CA GLY A 30 -34.28 12.45 0.10
C GLY A 30 -34.61 13.62 -0.83
N HIS A 31 -34.29 14.85 -0.45
CA HIS A 31 -34.64 16.04 -1.23
C HIS A 31 -33.67 16.30 -2.39
N THR A 32 -34.22 16.77 -3.52
CA THR A 32 -33.47 17.06 -4.75
C THR A 32 -33.54 18.54 -5.11
N PHE A 33 -32.41 19.12 -5.48
CA PHE A 33 -32.31 20.52 -5.91
C PHE A 33 -31.37 20.66 -7.10
N CYS A 34 -31.47 21.78 -7.84
CA CYS A 34 -30.52 22.04 -8.91
C CYS A 34 -29.14 22.42 -8.36
N GLN A 35 -28.09 22.02 -9.07
CA GLN A 35 -26.69 22.27 -8.75
C GLN A 35 -26.40 23.74 -8.43
N LYS A 36 -26.95 24.68 -9.23
CA LYS A 36 -26.79 26.13 -8.99
C LYS A 36 -27.27 26.54 -7.60
N CYS A 37 -28.50 26.18 -7.22
CA CYS A 37 -29.04 26.54 -5.92
C CYS A 37 -28.32 25.84 -4.77
N LEU A 38 -27.96 24.57 -4.97
CA LEU A 38 -27.27 23.80 -3.93
C LEU A 38 -25.87 24.38 -3.62
N ARG A 39 -25.18 24.96 -4.63
CA ARG A 39 -23.91 25.67 -4.41
C ARG A 39 -24.04 26.85 -3.45
N PHE A 40 -25.13 27.61 -3.51
CA PHE A 40 -25.33 28.78 -2.66
C PHE A 40 -25.55 28.43 -1.18
N VAL A 41 -26.11 27.24 -0.90
CA VAL A 41 -26.38 26.79 0.47
C VAL A 41 -25.27 25.90 1.04
N TYR A 42 -24.30 25.50 0.22
CA TYR A 42 -23.14 24.72 0.66
C TYR A 42 -22.15 25.60 1.43
N LYS A 43 -21.93 25.26 2.70
CA LYS A 43 -20.94 25.90 3.59
C LYS A 43 -19.93 24.86 4.02
N LYS A 44 -18.88 24.64 3.22
CA LYS A 44 -17.89 23.56 3.41
C LYS A 44 -17.49 23.39 4.89
N PRO A 45 -17.61 22.17 5.47
CA PRO A 45 -17.99 20.90 4.86
C PRO A 45 -19.49 20.53 4.99
N LEU A 46 -20.34 21.49 5.38
CA LEU A 46 -21.74 21.25 5.74
C LEU A 46 -22.71 21.81 4.71
N ILE A 47 -23.86 21.17 4.60
CA ILE A 47 -25.02 21.69 3.89
C ILE A 47 -26.28 21.44 4.73
N SER A 48 -27.02 22.49 5.01
CA SER A 48 -28.34 22.36 5.61
C SER A 48 -29.37 22.25 4.49
N CYS A 49 -30.17 21.18 4.52
CA CYS A 49 -31.26 20.97 3.57
C CYS A 49 -32.26 22.15 3.65
N PRO A 50 -32.53 22.86 2.55
CA PRO A 50 -33.46 24.00 2.57
C PRO A 50 -34.91 23.65 2.88
N LEU A 51 -35.31 22.38 2.79
CA LEU A 51 -36.69 21.94 3.03
C LEU A 51 -36.90 21.44 4.47
N ASP A 52 -36.03 20.57 4.97
CA ASP A 52 -36.20 19.92 6.28
C ASP A 52 -35.16 20.34 7.33
N LYS A 53 -34.19 21.18 6.96
CA LYS A 53 -33.08 21.70 7.79
C LYS A 53 -32.07 20.66 8.27
N THR A 54 -32.19 19.39 7.86
CA THR A 54 -31.20 18.34 8.15
C THR A 54 -29.83 18.78 7.66
N VAL A 55 -28.82 18.61 8.51
CA VAL A 55 -27.44 18.97 8.17
C VAL A 55 -26.72 17.75 7.63
N HIS A 56 -26.25 17.84 6.40
CA HIS A 56 -25.43 16.83 5.75
C HIS A 56 -23.98 17.29 5.68
N ARG A 57 -23.05 16.34 5.74
CA ARG A 57 -21.62 16.59 5.64
C ARG A 57 -21.08 15.98 4.36
N PHE A 58 -20.42 16.81 3.55
CA PHE A 58 -19.74 16.38 2.32
C PHE A 58 -18.35 17.02 2.26
N GLU A 59 -17.33 16.22 1.95
CA GLU A 59 -15.91 16.63 1.89
C GLU A 59 -15.68 17.80 0.93
N SER A 60 -16.41 17.81 -0.19
CA SER A 60 -16.43 18.87 -1.18
C SER A 60 -17.79 18.90 -1.88
N PHE A 61 -18.08 20.00 -2.58
CA PHE A 61 -19.35 20.16 -3.30
C PHE A 61 -19.55 19.09 -4.39
N ASP A 62 -18.48 18.70 -5.08
CA ASP A 62 -18.53 17.73 -6.19
C ASP A 62 -18.79 16.29 -5.73
N LYS A 63 -18.74 16.03 -4.42
CA LYS A 63 -19.08 14.73 -3.82
C LYS A 63 -20.57 14.57 -3.52
N ILE A 64 -21.39 15.60 -3.75
CA ILE A 64 -22.84 15.49 -3.60
C ILE A 64 -23.41 14.65 -4.76
N PRO A 65 -24.14 13.56 -4.48
CA PRO A 65 -24.60 12.64 -5.52
C PRO A 65 -25.63 13.29 -6.46
N THR A 66 -25.59 12.89 -7.73
CA THR A 66 -26.62 13.26 -8.72
C THR A 66 -27.85 12.37 -8.55
N ASN A 67 -29.05 12.94 -8.61
CA ASN A 67 -30.28 12.17 -8.65
C ASN A 67 -30.53 11.65 -10.06
N PHE A 68 -30.04 10.44 -10.36
CA PHE A 68 -30.18 9.82 -11.68
C PHE A 68 -31.64 9.52 -12.07
N SER A 69 -32.54 9.32 -11.12
CA SER A 69 -33.97 9.11 -11.41
C SER A 69 -34.59 10.37 -12.03
N VAL A 70 -34.27 11.55 -11.49
CA VAL A 70 -34.71 12.83 -12.05
C VAL A 70 -34.01 13.13 -13.38
N LEU A 71 -32.72 12.81 -13.49
CA LEU A 71 -31.96 12.97 -14.73
C LEU A 71 -32.53 12.11 -15.87
N ASN A 72 -32.89 10.86 -15.58
CA ASN A 72 -33.52 9.97 -16.56
C ASN A 72 -34.91 10.49 -16.98
N ALA A 73 -35.71 11.02 -16.05
CA ALA A 73 -37.00 11.63 -16.39
C ALA A 73 -36.85 12.86 -17.32
N ILE A 74 -35.78 13.64 -17.18
CA ILE A 74 -35.44 14.75 -18.09
C ILE A 74 -35.14 14.21 -19.49
N HIS A 75 -34.30 13.18 -19.60
CA HIS A 75 -33.95 12.59 -20.89
C HIS A 75 -35.17 11.94 -21.57
N SER A 76 -36.04 11.26 -20.82
CA SER A 76 -37.26 10.65 -21.36
C SER A 76 -38.30 11.69 -21.83
N THR A 77 -38.36 12.86 -21.20
CA THR A 77 -39.23 13.96 -21.66
C THR A 77 -38.65 14.66 -22.90
N GLN A 78 -37.34 14.83 -22.98
CA GLN A 78 -36.66 15.34 -24.18
C GLN A 78 -36.81 14.41 -25.39
N GLN A 79 -36.64 13.09 -25.21
CA GLN A 79 -36.83 12.09 -26.27
C GLN A 79 -38.28 12.06 -26.80
N ASN A 80 -39.29 12.16 -25.93
CA ASN A 80 -40.68 12.24 -26.37
C ASN A 80 -40.99 13.52 -27.16
N SER A 81 -40.36 14.66 -26.80
CA SER A 81 -40.52 15.91 -27.55
C SER A 81 -39.89 15.84 -28.94
N GLN A 82 -38.73 15.19 -29.06
CA GLN A 82 -38.07 14.94 -30.34
C GLN A 82 -38.86 13.96 -31.20
N LEU A 83 -39.38 12.87 -30.64
CA LEU A 83 -40.23 11.89 -31.34
C LEU A 83 -41.51 12.54 -31.90
N ASN A 84 -42.16 13.43 -31.12
CA ASN A 84 -43.33 14.18 -31.56
C ASN A 84 -43.04 15.21 -32.67
N SER A 85 -41.82 15.75 -32.70
CA SER A 85 -41.36 16.62 -33.81
C SER A 85 -40.97 15.82 -35.06
N PHE A 86 -40.45 14.60 -34.89
CA PHE A 86 -40.06 13.70 -35.96
C PHE A 86 -41.27 13.16 -36.73
N ILE A 87 -42.34 12.74 -36.02
CA ILE A 87 -43.59 12.26 -36.62
C ILE A 87 -44.29 13.35 -37.45
N ARG A 88 -44.16 14.63 -37.08
CA ARG A 88 -44.83 15.75 -37.77
C ARG A 88 -44.14 16.22 -39.05
N ASN A 89 -42.84 15.95 -39.22
CA ASN A 89 -42.03 16.65 -40.24
C ASN A 89 -41.55 15.78 -41.42
N GLU A 90 -41.52 14.44 -41.34
CA GLU A 90 -40.90 13.63 -42.41
C GLU A 90 -41.84 13.00 -43.45
N LYS A 91 -43.12 12.70 -43.14
CA LYS A 91 -44.03 12.08 -44.13
C LYS A 91 -45.09 13.07 -44.63
N LYS A 92 -44.89 13.55 -45.87
CA LYS A 92 -45.85 14.35 -46.64
C LYS A 92 -46.75 13.43 -47.46
N CYS A 93 -47.98 13.85 -47.74
CA CYS A 93 -48.86 13.08 -48.60
C CYS A 93 -48.34 13.08 -50.05
N ASP A 94 -48.27 11.90 -50.68
CA ASP A 94 -47.79 11.76 -52.06
C ASP A 94 -48.66 12.55 -53.06
N LYS A 95 -49.98 12.62 -52.80
CA LYS A 95 -50.94 13.41 -53.61
C LYS A 95 -50.93 14.90 -53.23
N HIS A 96 -50.79 15.20 -51.95
CA HIS A 96 -50.91 16.54 -51.39
C HIS A 96 -49.62 16.92 -50.65
N GLN A 97 -48.55 17.17 -51.42
CA GLN A 97 -47.16 17.27 -50.94
C GLN A 97 -46.86 18.40 -49.93
N ARG A 98 -47.85 19.25 -49.63
CA ARG A 98 -47.75 20.31 -48.60
C ARG A 98 -48.46 19.95 -47.30
N GLU A 99 -49.25 18.89 -47.29
CA GLU A 99 -50.05 18.47 -46.15
C GLU A 99 -49.37 17.34 -45.38
N ALA A 100 -49.37 17.47 -44.06
CA ALA A 100 -48.86 16.44 -43.15
C ALA A 100 -49.86 15.28 -43.04
N LEU A 101 -49.35 14.06 -43.00
CA LEU A 101 -50.15 12.86 -42.76
C LEU A 101 -50.59 12.84 -41.29
N LYS A 102 -51.90 12.90 -41.03
CA LYS A 102 -52.48 13.05 -39.68
C LYS A 102 -53.49 11.97 -39.33
N PHE A 103 -54.07 11.30 -40.33
CA PHE A 103 -55.17 10.36 -40.15
C PHE A 103 -54.80 9.01 -40.73
N TYR A 104 -55.36 7.93 -40.21
CA TYR A 104 -55.22 6.59 -40.76
C TYR A 104 -56.60 6.08 -41.15
N CYS A 105 -56.72 5.64 -42.40
CA CYS A 105 -57.91 5.03 -42.94
C CYS A 105 -57.82 3.52 -42.78
N VAL A 106 -58.70 2.95 -41.96
CA VAL A 106 -58.75 1.50 -41.69
C VAL A 106 -59.16 0.75 -42.96
N THR A 107 -60.10 1.30 -43.73
CA THR A 107 -60.62 0.65 -44.94
C THR A 107 -59.57 0.48 -46.04
N HIS A 108 -58.60 1.38 -46.12
CA HIS A 108 -57.54 1.36 -47.13
C HIS A 108 -56.16 1.00 -46.56
N ASP A 109 -56.09 0.70 -45.26
CA ASP A 109 -54.84 0.44 -44.53
C ASP A 109 -53.73 1.47 -44.84
N ALA A 110 -54.08 2.76 -44.81
CA ALA A 110 -53.18 3.82 -45.27
C ALA A 110 -53.24 5.07 -44.39
N VAL A 111 -52.09 5.72 -44.22
CA VAL A 111 -52.00 7.03 -43.56
C VAL A 111 -52.26 8.13 -44.58
N ILE A 112 -53.20 9.02 -44.27
CA ILE A 112 -53.70 10.05 -45.18
C ILE A 112 -53.60 11.45 -44.54
N CYS A 113 -53.54 12.47 -45.39
CA CYS A 113 -53.60 13.87 -44.97
C CYS A 113 -55.03 14.39 -44.82
N GLN A 114 -55.17 15.63 -44.35
CA GLN A 114 -56.47 16.28 -44.17
C GLN A 114 -57.21 16.48 -45.50
N GLU A 115 -56.51 16.79 -46.60
CA GLU A 115 -57.15 16.94 -47.92
C GLU A 115 -57.65 15.61 -48.48
N CYS A 116 -56.87 14.53 -48.38
CA CYS A 116 -57.35 13.18 -48.73
C CYS A 116 -58.59 12.83 -47.91
N LEU A 117 -58.56 13.06 -46.59
CA LEU A 117 -59.69 12.81 -45.72
C LEU A 117 -60.96 13.51 -46.21
N LEU A 118 -60.88 14.80 -46.53
CA LEU A 118 -62.04 15.60 -46.94
C LEU A 118 -62.54 15.28 -48.35
N ASN A 119 -61.64 15.05 -49.30
CA ASN A 119 -61.98 14.95 -50.72
C ASN A 119 -62.26 13.51 -51.19
N GLU A 120 -61.64 12.51 -50.57
CA GLU A 120 -61.65 11.13 -51.06
C GLU A 120 -62.21 10.12 -50.05
N HIS A 121 -62.24 10.44 -48.75
CA HIS A 121 -62.68 9.48 -47.73
C HIS A 121 -63.96 9.90 -46.98
N LEU A 122 -64.18 11.20 -46.77
CA LEU A 122 -65.43 11.71 -46.19
C LEU A 122 -66.59 11.48 -47.18
N GLY A 123 -67.68 10.90 -46.68
CA GLY A 123 -68.88 10.60 -47.49
C GLY A 123 -68.88 9.22 -48.16
N GLN A 124 -67.74 8.50 -48.17
CA GLN A 124 -67.64 7.13 -48.71
C GLN A 124 -67.79 6.03 -47.64
N GLY A 125 -68.02 6.41 -46.37
CA GLY A 125 -68.23 5.45 -45.27
C GLY A 125 -66.95 4.79 -44.73
N HIS A 126 -65.77 5.32 -45.05
CA HIS A 126 -64.50 4.79 -44.55
C HIS A 126 -64.30 5.07 -43.05
N GLU A 127 -63.74 4.09 -42.33
CA GLU A 127 -63.38 4.26 -40.92
C GLU A 127 -62.02 4.94 -40.79
N ILE A 128 -61.98 6.07 -40.07
CA ILE A 128 -60.80 6.93 -39.95
C ILE A 128 -60.46 7.14 -38.47
N ILE A 129 -59.19 6.95 -38.11
CA ILE A 129 -58.65 7.19 -36.77
C ILE A 129 -57.41 8.09 -36.80
N SER A 130 -56.99 8.60 -35.64
CA SER A 130 -55.75 9.39 -35.54
C SER A 130 -54.53 8.51 -35.85
N ALA A 131 -53.69 8.97 -36.77
CA ALA A 131 -52.47 8.25 -37.17
C ALA A 131 -51.39 8.22 -36.08
N GLU A 132 -51.51 9.05 -35.04
CA GLU A 132 -50.48 9.24 -34.02
C GLU A 132 -50.09 7.93 -33.32
N LYS A 133 -51.05 7.06 -32.99
CA LYS A 133 -50.78 5.77 -32.35
C LYS A 133 -50.12 4.75 -33.30
N ILE A 134 -50.45 4.81 -34.59
CA ILE A 134 -49.98 3.85 -35.59
C ILE A 134 -48.57 4.21 -36.05
N LEU A 135 -48.33 5.49 -36.37
CA LEU A 135 -47.01 6.01 -36.72
C LEU A 135 -46.02 5.82 -35.57
N ARG A 136 -46.46 6.03 -34.32
CA ARG A 136 -45.63 5.78 -33.14
C ARG A 136 -45.25 4.30 -32.99
N LYS A 137 -46.14 3.37 -33.34
CA LYS A 137 -45.86 1.93 -33.32
C LYS A 137 -44.82 1.52 -34.37
N GLU A 138 -44.86 2.09 -35.57
CA GLU A 138 -43.86 1.82 -36.62
C GLU A 138 -42.47 2.32 -36.24
N VAL A 139 -42.37 3.54 -35.71
CA VAL A 139 -41.10 4.13 -35.27
C VAL A 139 -40.52 3.35 -34.09
N LEU A 140 -41.35 3.03 -33.08
CA LEU A 140 -40.94 2.20 -31.94
C LEU A 140 -40.44 0.82 -32.39
N LYS A 141 -41.08 0.21 -33.39
CA LYS A 141 -40.63 -1.09 -33.92
C LYS A 141 -39.23 -0.99 -34.53
N LYS A 142 -38.98 0.05 -35.34
CA LYS A 142 -37.66 0.29 -35.94
C LYS A 142 -36.58 0.53 -34.88
N ASP A 143 -36.91 1.29 -33.83
CA ASP A 143 -35.97 1.56 -32.74
C ASP A 143 -35.68 0.28 -31.93
N ILE A 144 -36.69 -0.57 -31.70
CA ILE A 144 -36.53 -1.89 -31.06
C ILE A 144 -35.61 -2.78 -31.90
N ASP A 145 -35.85 -2.87 -33.21
CA ASP A 145 -35.05 -3.70 -34.12
C ASP A 145 -33.58 -3.22 -34.10
N GLN A 146 -33.33 -1.90 -34.11
CA GLN A 146 -31.99 -1.32 -33.99
C GLN A 146 -31.34 -1.59 -32.61
N CYS A 147 -32.13 -1.58 -31.54
CA CYS A 147 -31.61 -1.90 -30.21
C CYS A 147 -31.25 -3.38 -30.09
N GLN A 148 -32.03 -4.28 -30.71
CA GLN A 148 -31.75 -5.71 -30.77
C GLN A 148 -30.44 -5.99 -31.53
N GLU A 149 -30.24 -5.36 -32.69
CA GLU A 149 -29.00 -5.51 -33.46
C GLU A 149 -27.77 -5.04 -32.66
N LYS A 150 -27.87 -3.91 -31.96
CA LYS A 150 -26.80 -3.43 -31.06
C LYS A 150 -26.55 -4.37 -29.89
N LEU A 151 -27.62 -4.98 -29.34
CA LEU A 151 -27.51 -5.93 -28.24
C LEU A 151 -26.77 -7.21 -28.70
N GLU A 152 -27.07 -7.71 -29.89
CA GLU A 152 -26.36 -8.85 -30.48
C GLU A 152 -24.88 -8.54 -30.73
N GLN A 153 -24.57 -7.36 -31.27
CA GLN A 153 -23.19 -6.90 -31.45
C GLN A 153 -22.43 -6.82 -30.11
N GLN A 154 -23.08 -6.31 -29.05
CA GLN A 154 -22.48 -6.27 -27.71
C GLN A 154 -22.29 -7.67 -27.12
N SER A 155 -23.24 -8.59 -27.32
CA SER A 155 -23.12 -9.98 -26.88
C SER A 155 -21.91 -10.65 -27.54
N GLN A 156 -21.73 -10.50 -28.86
CA GLN A 156 -20.58 -11.05 -29.57
C GLN A 156 -19.25 -10.49 -29.06
N LEU A 157 -19.20 -9.19 -28.73
CA LEU A 157 -18.00 -8.57 -28.16
C LEU A 157 -17.68 -9.12 -26.76
N ILE A 158 -18.70 -9.35 -25.93
CA ILE A 158 -18.53 -9.98 -24.62
C ILE A 158 -17.96 -11.38 -24.77
N ASP A 159 -18.49 -12.19 -25.68
CA ASP A 159 -18.00 -13.56 -25.93
C ASP A 159 -16.53 -13.55 -26.39
N GLN A 160 -16.14 -12.61 -27.26
CA GLN A 160 -14.75 -12.43 -27.69
C GLN A 160 -13.83 -12.07 -26.51
N VAL A 161 -14.22 -11.09 -25.69
CA VAL A 161 -13.43 -10.68 -24.52
C VAL A 161 -13.31 -11.82 -23.50
N GLN A 162 -14.39 -12.58 -23.27
CA GLN A 162 -14.35 -13.76 -22.42
C GLN A 162 -13.38 -14.81 -22.96
N GLY A 163 -13.36 -15.06 -24.27
CA GLY A 163 -12.40 -15.97 -24.91
C GLY A 163 -10.95 -15.56 -24.69
N TYR A 164 -10.62 -14.28 -24.92
CA TYR A 164 -9.27 -13.75 -24.68
C TYR A 164 -8.87 -13.84 -23.20
N LEU A 165 -9.80 -13.53 -22.29
CA LEU A 165 -9.54 -13.62 -20.86
C LEU A 165 -9.26 -15.06 -20.43
N LEU A 166 -10.04 -16.03 -20.93
CA LEU A 166 -9.86 -17.45 -20.63
C LEU A 166 -8.50 -17.95 -21.11
N GLN A 167 -8.11 -17.59 -22.34
CA GLN A 167 -6.81 -17.94 -22.90
C GLN A 167 -5.67 -17.33 -22.06
N SER A 168 -5.78 -16.04 -21.72
CA SER A 168 -4.77 -15.37 -20.90
C SER A 168 -4.61 -16.00 -19.52
N ILE A 169 -5.73 -16.36 -18.87
CA ILE A 169 -5.72 -17.07 -17.58
C ILE A 169 -5.04 -18.43 -17.72
N GLN A 170 -5.31 -19.16 -18.81
CA GLN A 170 -4.73 -20.48 -19.05
C GLN A 170 -3.22 -20.41 -19.28
N GLU A 171 -2.75 -19.44 -20.07
CA GLU A 171 -1.31 -19.18 -20.28
C GLU A 171 -0.60 -18.78 -18.97
N GLN A 172 -1.22 -17.91 -18.16
CA GLN A 172 -0.68 -17.52 -16.85
C GLN A 172 -0.61 -18.72 -15.89
N LYS A 173 -1.62 -19.59 -15.91
CA LYS A 173 -1.63 -20.81 -15.11
C LYS A 173 -0.49 -21.75 -15.51
N GLU A 174 -0.31 -22.01 -16.80
CA GLU A 174 0.79 -22.87 -17.29
C GLU A 174 2.17 -22.31 -16.94
N ASN A 175 2.35 -20.99 -17.07
CA ASN A 175 3.59 -20.32 -16.66
C ASN A 175 3.85 -20.46 -15.17
N MET A 176 2.81 -20.32 -14.34
CA MET A 176 2.92 -20.48 -12.89
C MET A 176 3.23 -21.93 -12.51
N ASP A 177 2.59 -22.91 -13.15
CA ASP A 177 2.88 -24.34 -12.94
C ASP A 177 4.32 -24.70 -13.34
N ASN A 178 4.86 -24.07 -14.40
CA ASN A 178 6.26 -24.20 -14.79
C ASN A 178 7.22 -23.61 -13.73
N CYS A 179 6.90 -22.43 -13.20
CA CYS A 179 7.70 -21.79 -12.15
C CYS A 179 7.70 -22.61 -10.86
N ILE A 180 6.54 -23.13 -10.45
CA ILE A 180 6.41 -23.99 -9.28
C ILE A 180 7.26 -25.25 -9.44
N ARG A 181 7.21 -25.90 -10.61
CA ARG A 181 8.05 -27.08 -10.89
C ARG A 181 9.54 -26.77 -10.81
N ALA A 182 9.97 -25.64 -11.35
CA ALA A 182 11.37 -25.21 -11.27
C ALA A 182 11.82 -24.96 -9.82
N LEU A 183 10.97 -24.29 -9.02
CA LEU A 183 11.25 -24.02 -7.61
C LEU A 183 11.30 -25.30 -6.77
N ILE A 184 10.39 -26.25 -7.01
CA ILE A 184 10.42 -27.56 -6.33
C ILE A 184 11.75 -28.27 -6.62
N CYS A 185 12.17 -28.30 -7.89
CA CYS A 185 13.43 -28.91 -8.29
C CYS A 185 14.64 -28.24 -7.61
N GLU A 186 14.65 -26.90 -7.52
CA GLU A 186 15.70 -26.17 -6.83
C GLU A 186 15.74 -26.47 -5.32
N ILE A 187 14.57 -26.55 -4.67
CA ILE A 187 14.46 -26.91 -3.25
C ILE A 187 14.96 -28.33 -3.02
N GLU A 188 14.59 -29.28 -3.87
CA GLU A 188 15.06 -30.68 -3.78
C GLU A 188 16.59 -30.77 -3.86
N ILE A 189 17.21 -30.04 -4.80
CA ILE A 189 18.68 -29.96 -4.93
C ILE A 189 19.31 -29.37 -3.66
N GLN A 190 18.75 -28.27 -3.13
CA GLN A 190 19.26 -27.65 -1.91
C GLN A 190 19.13 -28.55 -0.68
N LEU A 191 18.03 -29.31 -0.59
CA LEU A 191 17.78 -30.23 0.50
C LEU A 191 18.77 -31.40 0.47
N GLU A 192 19.05 -31.95 -0.72
CA GLU A 192 20.08 -32.98 -0.90
C GLU A 192 21.47 -32.46 -0.50
N GLN A 193 21.82 -31.23 -0.90
CA GLN A 193 23.09 -30.59 -0.52
C GLN A 193 23.19 -30.38 1.00
N CYS A 194 22.10 -29.92 1.62
CA CYS A 194 22.03 -29.69 3.07
C CYS A 194 22.20 -31.00 3.84
N GLN A 195 21.60 -32.09 3.35
CA GLN A 195 21.71 -33.40 3.97
C GLN A 195 23.15 -33.94 3.87
N LYS A 196 23.81 -33.82 2.72
CA LYS A 196 25.24 -34.16 2.58
C LYS A 196 26.13 -33.38 3.55
N ASN A 197 25.88 -32.09 3.70
CA ASN A 197 26.65 -31.25 4.65
C ASN A 197 26.41 -31.66 6.10
N TYR A 198 25.17 -32.00 6.46
CA TYR A 198 24.84 -32.50 7.80
C TYR A 198 25.53 -33.83 8.09
N ASP A 199 25.45 -34.78 7.16
CA ASP A 199 26.10 -36.09 7.30
C ASP A 199 27.61 -35.94 7.48
N GLN A 200 28.25 -35.04 6.73
CA GLN A 200 29.68 -34.74 6.87
C GLN A 200 30.00 -34.13 8.25
N ALA A 201 29.20 -33.15 8.71
CA ALA A 201 29.42 -32.54 10.02
C ALA A 201 29.30 -33.55 11.17
N VAL A 202 28.37 -34.52 11.07
CA VAL A 202 28.24 -35.61 12.04
C VAL A 202 29.49 -36.49 12.06
N VAL A 203 30.07 -36.80 10.89
CA VAL A 203 31.34 -37.54 10.80
C VAL A 203 32.47 -36.76 11.47
N ASP A 204 32.61 -35.47 11.16
CA ASP A 204 33.68 -34.63 11.70
C ASP A 204 33.60 -34.51 13.25
N VAL A 205 32.39 -34.34 13.79
CA VAL A 205 32.17 -34.31 15.25
C VAL A 205 32.52 -35.67 15.86
N LYS A 206 32.11 -36.77 15.22
CA LYS A 206 32.40 -38.12 15.71
C LYS A 206 33.91 -38.38 15.75
N GLU A 207 34.66 -37.94 14.73
CA GLU A 207 36.12 -38.06 14.72
C GLU A 207 36.78 -37.24 15.84
N LYS A 208 36.32 -36.00 16.07
CA LYS A 208 36.81 -35.18 17.19
C LYS A 208 36.60 -35.85 18.54
N VAL A 209 35.40 -36.36 18.80
CA VAL A 209 35.07 -37.07 20.05
C VAL A 209 35.94 -38.32 20.22
N LEU A 210 36.16 -39.09 19.14
CA LEU A 210 37.03 -40.26 19.18
C LEU A 210 38.49 -39.89 19.51
N ASN A 211 39.00 -38.78 18.97
CA ASN A 211 40.34 -38.29 19.27
C ASN A 211 40.47 -37.85 20.74
N GLU A 212 39.48 -37.13 21.28
CA GLU A 212 39.45 -36.74 22.69
C GLU A 212 39.38 -37.96 23.62
N LEU A 213 38.55 -38.95 23.30
CA LEU A 213 38.48 -40.20 24.05
C LEU A 213 39.80 -40.97 24.03
N SER A 214 40.52 -40.97 22.89
CA SER A 214 41.85 -41.57 22.78
C SER A 214 42.87 -40.85 23.67
N MET A 215 42.82 -39.52 23.73
CA MET A 215 43.68 -38.72 24.62
C MET A 215 43.38 -39.01 26.09
N LEU A 216 42.09 -39.04 26.48
CA LEU A 216 41.67 -39.40 27.85
C LEU A 216 42.12 -40.80 28.26
N ALA A 217 42.11 -41.76 27.33
CA ALA A 217 42.63 -43.10 27.59
C ALA A 217 44.14 -43.10 27.91
N LYS A 218 44.94 -42.31 27.18
CA LYS A 218 46.38 -42.13 27.46
C LYS A 218 46.61 -41.47 28.82
N TYR A 219 45.84 -40.44 29.16
CA TYR A 219 45.94 -39.80 30.47
C TYR A 219 45.58 -40.74 31.62
N LYS A 220 44.56 -41.58 31.43
CA LYS A 220 44.19 -42.61 32.42
C LYS A 220 45.34 -43.60 32.66
N GLU A 221 46.07 -43.98 31.60
CA GLU A 221 47.23 -44.86 31.72
C GLU A 221 48.40 -44.18 32.47
N GLN A 222 48.67 -42.91 32.16
CA GLN A 222 49.69 -42.12 32.88
C GLN A 222 49.35 -41.96 34.36
N VAL A 223 48.08 -41.68 34.70
CA VAL A 223 47.63 -41.58 36.09
C VAL A 223 47.79 -42.93 36.82
N SER A 224 47.49 -44.06 36.17
CA SER A 224 47.74 -45.39 36.73
C SER A 224 49.22 -45.64 37.00
N GLN A 225 50.11 -45.25 36.09
CA GLN A 225 51.57 -45.37 36.26
C GLN A 225 52.08 -44.48 37.40
N ILE A 226 51.57 -43.25 37.51
CA ILE A 226 51.89 -42.34 38.62
C ILE A 226 51.41 -42.91 39.94
N LYS A 227 50.23 -43.52 39.97
CA LYS A 227 49.68 -44.14 41.18
C LYS A 227 50.55 -45.29 41.69
N VAL A 228 51.03 -46.15 40.79
CA VAL A 228 52.02 -47.19 41.12
C VAL A 228 53.31 -46.57 41.69
N LYS A 229 53.80 -45.47 41.11
CA LYS A 229 54.99 -44.77 41.63
C LYS A 229 54.75 -44.11 42.98
N ILE A 230 53.54 -43.59 43.25
CA ILE A 230 53.17 -43.04 44.56
C ILE A 230 53.12 -44.16 45.59
N ASP A 231 52.50 -45.30 45.24
CA ASP A 231 52.45 -46.50 46.10
C ASP A 231 53.87 -47.03 46.39
N ASP A 232 54.79 -47.00 45.40
CA ASP A 232 56.22 -47.31 45.58
C ASP A 232 56.99 -46.24 46.39
N CYS A 233 56.50 -44.99 46.43
CA CYS A 233 57.11 -43.86 47.14
C CYS A 233 56.67 -43.75 48.61
N GLU A 234 55.55 -44.37 49.01
CA GLU A 234 55.17 -44.48 50.43
C GLU A 234 56.22 -45.25 51.25
N GLU A 235 57.20 -45.90 50.60
CA GLU A 235 58.33 -46.57 51.26
C GLU A 235 59.60 -45.70 51.46
N ASN A 236 59.74 -44.50 50.86
CA ASN A 236 60.94 -43.67 51.05
C ASN A 236 60.67 -42.15 50.93
N SER A 237 60.58 -41.45 52.06
CA SER A 237 60.30 -40.01 52.15
C SER A 237 61.58 -39.17 52.20
N GLY A 238 61.76 -38.24 51.25
CA GLY A 238 62.90 -37.31 51.29
C GLY A 238 62.90 -36.11 50.33
N ASN A 239 62.44 -36.24 49.07
CA ASN A 239 62.57 -35.18 48.06
C ASN A 239 61.23 -34.73 47.43
N PHE A 240 60.16 -34.67 48.23
CA PHE A 240 58.78 -34.65 47.72
C PHE A 240 58.19 -33.27 47.36
N ILE A 241 58.81 -32.16 47.75
CA ILE A 241 58.14 -30.85 47.70
C ILE A 241 58.36 -30.13 46.35
N GLU A 242 59.47 -30.34 45.65
CA GLU A 242 59.70 -29.68 44.35
C GLU A 242 58.89 -30.32 43.22
N ASP A 243 58.86 -31.66 43.16
CA ASP A 243 58.12 -32.39 42.10
C ASP A 243 56.60 -32.23 42.24
N ALA A 244 56.07 -32.21 43.47
CA ALA A 244 54.64 -31.98 43.72
C ALA A 244 54.21 -30.55 43.32
N ASN A 245 55.06 -29.55 43.52
CA ASN A 245 54.77 -28.17 43.14
C ASN A 245 54.83 -27.95 41.62
N GLN A 246 55.73 -28.64 40.91
CA GLN A 246 55.75 -28.63 39.45
C GLN A 246 54.42 -29.18 38.88
N ILE A 247 53.93 -30.29 39.44
CA ILE A 247 52.69 -30.95 39.01
C ILE A 247 51.46 -30.08 39.32
N ILE A 248 51.40 -29.43 40.48
CA ILE A 248 50.30 -28.52 40.83
C ILE A 248 50.24 -27.34 39.86
N ASN A 249 51.39 -26.79 39.47
CA ASN A 249 51.45 -25.68 38.51
C ASN A 249 51.00 -26.08 37.09
N ASP A 250 51.28 -27.32 36.67
CA ASP A 250 50.82 -27.84 35.37
C ASP A 250 49.29 -28.03 35.36
N VAL A 251 48.69 -28.47 36.47
CA VAL A 251 47.23 -28.61 36.60
C VAL A 251 46.53 -27.25 36.68
N ILE A 252 47.11 -26.27 37.37
CA ILE A 252 46.56 -24.91 37.49
C ILE A 252 46.61 -24.18 36.13
N ASN A 253 47.72 -24.27 35.39
CA ASN A 253 47.80 -23.70 34.05
C ASN A 253 46.78 -24.30 33.09
N TYR A 254 46.41 -25.57 33.26
CA TYR A 254 45.37 -26.22 32.44
C TYR A 254 43.94 -25.76 32.77
N GLN A 255 43.63 -25.46 34.04
CA GLN A 255 42.33 -24.88 34.42
C GLN A 255 42.12 -23.46 33.87
N VAL A 256 43.20 -22.71 33.63
CA VAL A 256 43.12 -21.37 33.01
C VAL A 256 42.75 -21.49 31.52
N THR A 257 43.23 -22.52 30.82
CA THR A 257 42.90 -22.78 29.41
C THR A 257 41.46 -23.29 29.21
N LEU A 258 40.90 -24.00 30.20
CA LEU A 258 39.50 -24.44 30.15
C LEU A 258 38.49 -23.32 30.44
N LYS A 259 38.90 -22.24 31.12
CA LYS A 259 38.07 -21.04 31.35
C LYS A 259 37.98 -20.10 30.13
N SER A 260 38.75 -20.34 29.07
CA SER A 260 38.61 -19.58 27.81
C SER A 260 37.62 -20.20 26.82
N ASP A 261 37.10 -21.40 27.10
CA ASP A 261 36.07 -22.06 26.28
C ASP A 261 34.82 -22.35 27.12
N GLU A 262 34.29 -21.33 27.81
CA GLU A 262 32.93 -21.39 28.34
C GLU A 262 31.96 -21.46 27.15
N MET A 263 31.47 -22.67 26.95
CA MET A 263 30.42 -23.08 26.03
C MET A 263 29.10 -22.39 26.43
N GLU A 264 28.91 -21.14 26.01
CA GLU A 264 27.71 -20.33 26.27
C GLU A 264 26.88 -20.12 24.98
N ILE A 265 25.61 -20.55 25.03
CA ILE A 265 24.48 -20.00 24.25
C ILE A 265 24.56 -20.19 22.71
N ASP A 266 24.49 -21.42 22.19
CA ASP A 266 24.34 -21.61 20.71
C ASP A 266 23.12 -22.43 20.27
N ASP A 267 22.53 -23.27 21.13
CA ASP A 267 21.35 -24.08 20.75
C ASP A 267 20.03 -23.28 20.73
N CYS A 268 19.86 -22.31 21.64
CA CYS A 268 18.75 -21.34 21.54
C CYS A 268 18.92 -20.38 20.36
N ILE A 269 20.17 -20.03 20.00
CA ILE A 269 20.46 -19.19 18.83
C ILE A 269 20.23 -19.98 17.54
N TYR A 270 20.50 -21.29 17.50
CA TYR A 270 20.24 -22.15 16.35
C TYR A 270 18.74 -22.29 16.06
N LEU A 271 17.93 -22.51 17.09
CA LEU A 271 16.46 -22.56 16.96
C LEU A 271 15.87 -21.19 16.58
N ASP A 272 16.37 -20.10 17.16
CA ASP A 272 15.97 -18.74 16.78
C ASP A 272 16.43 -18.35 15.35
N LYS A 273 17.60 -18.85 14.91
CA LYS A 273 18.12 -18.71 13.53
C LYS A 273 17.19 -19.42 12.52
N GLN A 274 16.71 -20.63 12.84
CA GLN A 274 15.80 -21.38 11.98
C GLN A 274 14.38 -20.79 11.99
N LEU A 275 13.83 -20.43 13.15
CA LEU A 275 12.51 -19.78 13.25
C LEU A 275 12.50 -18.42 12.54
N SER A 276 13.51 -17.57 12.79
CA SER A 276 13.59 -16.25 12.16
C SER A 276 13.75 -16.35 10.64
N LYS A 277 14.50 -17.35 10.14
CA LYS A 277 14.63 -17.62 8.71
C LYS A 277 13.30 -18.12 8.12
N HIS A 278 12.58 -19.00 8.81
CA HIS A 278 11.27 -19.49 8.38
C HIS A 278 10.20 -18.38 8.39
N ILE A 279 10.07 -17.59 9.46
CA ILE A 279 9.12 -16.47 9.56
C ILE A 279 9.41 -15.42 8.46
N PHE A 280 10.70 -15.11 8.23
CA PHE A 280 11.10 -14.17 7.19
C PHE A 280 10.77 -14.67 5.78
N LEU A 281 11.06 -15.94 5.48
CA LEU A 281 10.74 -16.55 4.17
C LEU A 281 9.22 -16.72 3.98
N ASP A 282 8.48 -17.04 5.03
CA ASP A 282 7.02 -17.23 4.99
C ASP A 282 6.29 -15.90 4.75
N SER A 283 6.72 -14.81 5.40
CA SER A 283 6.15 -13.46 5.15
C SER A 283 6.37 -12.95 3.72
N ARG A 284 7.50 -13.34 3.08
CA ARG A 284 7.78 -13.02 1.68
C ARG A 284 6.94 -13.84 0.70
N ASN A 285 6.67 -15.10 1.04
CA ASN A 285 5.97 -16.04 0.16
C ASN A 285 4.45 -16.00 0.33
N ASN A 286 3.96 -15.59 1.51
CA ASN A 286 2.54 -15.48 1.83
C ASN A 286 2.25 -14.20 2.64
N PRO A 287 2.17 -13.03 1.96
CA PRO A 287 1.93 -11.77 2.65
C PRO A 287 0.55 -11.74 3.29
N ASP A 288 0.45 -11.03 4.41
CA ASP A 288 -0.81 -10.83 5.13
C ASP A 288 -1.89 -10.29 4.16
N PRO A 289 -3.08 -10.92 4.08
CA PRO A 289 -4.14 -10.48 3.18
C PRO A 289 -4.56 -9.02 3.38
N GLN A 290 -4.55 -8.53 4.63
CA GLN A 290 -4.91 -7.14 4.93
C GLN A 290 -3.84 -6.16 4.43
N LEU A 291 -2.56 -6.51 4.61
CA LEU A 291 -1.45 -5.74 4.04
C LEU A 291 -1.55 -5.69 2.52
N LYS A 292 -1.75 -6.85 1.88
CA LYS A 292 -1.87 -6.95 0.42
C LYS A 292 -3.03 -6.10 -0.09
N GLN A 293 -4.19 -6.16 0.56
CA GLN A 293 -5.37 -5.37 0.20
C GLN A 293 -5.14 -3.86 0.35
N LEU A 294 -4.48 -3.44 1.44
CA LEU A 294 -4.10 -2.05 1.65
C LEU A 294 -3.17 -1.55 0.53
N LEU A 295 -2.10 -2.29 0.26
CA LEU A 295 -1.13 -1.91 -0.76
C LEU A 295 -1.71 -1.96 -2.18
N MET A 296 -2.65 -2.87 -2.46
CA MET A 296 -3.41 -2.86 -3.72
C MET A 296 -4.26 -1.60 -3.86
N THR A 297 -4.82 -1.09 -2.76
CA THR A 297 -5.55 0.18 -2.75
C THR A 297 -4.61 1.36 -3.04
N PHE A 298 -3.39 1.35 -2.51
CA PHE A 298 -2.40 2.39 -2.83
C PHE A 298 -1.94 2.31 -4.28
N LYS A 299 -1.71 1.09 -4.79
CA LYS A 299 -1.31 0.87 -6.18
C LYS A 299 -2.39 1.28 -7.17
N SER A 300 -3.66 0.94 -6.91
CA SER A 300 -4.78 1.31 -7.80
C SER A 300 -5.09 2.81 -7.81
N ARG A 301 -4.69 3.53 -6.75
CA ARG A 301 -4.73 4.99 -6.66
C ARG A 301 -3.45 5.67 -7.15
N GLU A 302 -2.53 4.91 -7.74
CA GLU A 302 -1.25 5.40 -8.27
C GLU A 302 -0.36 6.10 -7.21
N ILE A 303 -0.55 5.76 -5.93
CA ILE A 303 0.29 6.26 -4.83
C ILE A 303 1.65 5.57 -4.85
N ILE A 304 1.68 4.29 -5.24
CA ILE A 304 2.90 3.47 -5.32
C ILE A 304 2.97 2.68 -6.63
N ASN A 305 4.19 2.46 -7.12
CA ASN A 305 4.51 1.58 -8.23
C ASN A 305 4.71 0.12 -7.76
N GLN A 306 5.04 -0.78 -8.69
CA GLN A 306 5.24 -2.20 -8.38
C GLN A 306 6.45 -2.45 -7.45
N GLU A 307 7.55 -1.73 -7.63
CA GLU A 307 8.76 -1.90 -6.81
C GLU A 307 8.51 -1.53 -5.35
N ILE A 308 7.81 -0.42 -5.11
CA ILE A 308 7.44 0.02 -3.76
C ILE A 308 6.38 -0.90 -3.15
N PHE A 309 5.44 -1.40 -3.95
CA PHE A 309 4.49 -2.43 -3.50
C PHE A 309 5.24 -3.66 -2.96
N GLU A 310 6.21 -4.20 -3.71
CA GLU A 310 6.99 -5.36 -3.29
C GLU A 310 7.88 -5.06 -2.07
N LEU A 311 8.44 -3.85 -1.99
CA LEU A 311 9.22 -3.41 -0.84
C LEU A 311 8.37 -3.39 0.45
N MET A 312 7.18 -2.80 0.39
CA MET A 312 6.28 -2.71 1.54
C MET A 312 5.66 -4.06 1.91
N ILE A 313 5.57 -5.00 0.96
CA ILE A 313 5.25 -6.42 1.23
C ILE A 313 6.39 -7.09 2.01
N LYS A 314 7.65 -6.89 1.58
CA LYS A 314 8.83 -7.50 2.23
C LYS A 314 9.06 -6.98 3.65
N ILE A 315 8.82 -5.69 3.88
CA ILE A 315 8.96 -5.06 5.20
C ILE A 315 7.55 -4.88 5.79
N ASP A 316 7.04 -5.95 6.38
CA ASP A 316 5.69 -5.98 6.95
C ASP A 316 5.57 -5.03 8.15
N ARG A 317 4.69 -4.03 7.99
CA ARG A 317 4.41 -2.99 8.98
C ARG A 317 3.95 -3.54 10.33
N LYS A 318 3.33 -4.72 10.39
CA LYS A 318 2.88 -5.32 11.67
C LYS A 318 4.00 -5.50 12.68
N ASN A 319 5.23 -5.66 12.20
CA ASN A 319 6.42 -5.85 13.04
C ASN A 319 6.91 -4.54 13.69
N PHE A 320 6.36 -3.40 13.30
CA PHE A 320 6.80 -2.05 13.69
C PHE A 320 5.76 -1.29 14.51
N VAL A 321 4.65 -1.93 14.87
CA VAL A 321 3.66 -1.41 15.82
C VAL A 321 3.84 -2.11 17.17
N LYS A 322 3.32 -1.50 18.24
CA LYS A 322 3.23 -2.19 19.54
C LYS A 322 2.39 -3.47 19.41
N GLU A 323 2.67 -4.46 20.27
CA GLU A 323 2.03 -5.77 20.23
C GLU A 323 0.50 -5.66 20.37
N GLU A 324 0.01 -4.77 21.24
CA GLU A 324 -1.43 -4.50 21.39
C GLU A 324 -2.08 -3.88 20.14
N ASN A 325 -1.29 -3.27 19.25
CA ASN A 325 -1.76 -2.58 18.04
C ASN A 325 -1.59 -3.41 16.76
N THR A 326 -1.10 -4.65 16.84
CA THR A 326 -0.87 -5.53 15.68
C THR A 326 -2.11 -5.74 14.82
N HIS A 327 -3.28 -5.93 15.43
CA HIS A 327 -4.57 -6.06 14.75
C HIS A 327 -5.01 -4.77 14.00
N LEU A 328 -4.35 -3.64 14.26
CA LEU A 328 -4.61 -2.34 13.62
C LEU A 328 -3.46 -1.90 12.71
N ALA A 329 -2.46 -2.75 12.49
CA ALA A 329 -1.21 -2.40 11.81
C ALA A 329 -1.42 -1.83 10.39
N TYR A 330 -2.46 -2.30 9.70
CA TYR A 330 -2.77 -1.96 8.31
C TYR A 330 -3.93 -0.96 8.17
N GLN A 331 -4.44 -0.41 9.27
CA GLN A 331 -5.34 0.73 9.17
C GLN A 331 -4.53 1.97 8.77
N ASP A 332 -5.05 2.74 7.81
CA ASP A 332 -4.35 3.89 7.25
C ASP A 332 -4.35 5.13 8.16
N ILE A 333 -3.87 4.97 9.39
CA ILE A 333 -3.89 5.96 10.47
C ILE A 333 -2.57 5.82 11.28
N PRO A 334 -1.99 6.92 11.80
CA PRO A 334 -0.84 6.83 12.69
C PRO A 334 -1.14 6.01 13.96
N ARG A 335 -0.12 5.33 14.50
CA ARG A 335 -0.26 4.57 15.75
C ARG A 335 0.78 4.99 16.77
N SER A 336 0.37 5.17 18.02
CA SER A 336 1.31 5.46 19.10
C SER A 336 2.28 4.32 19.29
N ILE A 337 3.56 4.67 19.42
CA ILE A 337 4.64 3.76 19.81
C ILE A 337 5.16 4.06 21.22
N GLY A 338 4.56 5.04 21.93
CA GLY A 338 5.03 5.53 23.22
C GLY A 338 5.97 6.74 23.08
N TRP A 339 6.41 7.30 24.20
CA TRP A 339 7.39 8.40 24.27
C TRP A 339 7.01 9.62 23.41
N GLY A 340 5.74 10.00 23.41
CA GLY A 340 5.23 11.12 22.59
C GLY A 340 5.28 10.89 21.08
N THR A 341 5.59 9.67 20.63
CA THR A 341 5.85 9.37 19.21
C THR A 341 4.81 8.41 18.62
N THR A 342 4.59 8.56 17.32
CA THR A 342 3.75 7.65 16.52
C THR A 342 4.52 7.10 15.33
N ILE A 343 4.26 5.84 14.97
CA ILE A 343 4.56 5.37 13.61
C ILE A 343 3.55 6.03 12.66
N SER A 344 4.05 6.74 11.64
CA SER A 344 3.25 7.49 10.66
C SER A 344 2.25 6.58 9.93
N ALA A 345 1.18 7.15 9.38
CA ALA A 345 0.18 6.39 8.63
C ALA A 345 0.81 5.63 7.44
N PRO A 346 0.29 4.43 7.09
CA PRO A 346 0.73 3.68 5.92
C PRO A 346 0.86 4.49 4.62
N HIS A 347 -0.10 5.36 4.27
CA HIS A 347 0.00 6.17 3.04
C HIS A 347 1.19 7.14 3.09
N MET A 348 1.53 7.68 4.26
CA MET A 348 2.69 8.57 4.41
C MET A 348 3.98 7.83 4.11
N HIS A 349 4.15 6.60 4.62
CA HIS A 349 5.29 5.77 4.26
C HIS A 349 5.30 5.41 2.77
N ALA A 350 4.13 5.06 2.20
CA ALA A 350 3.99 4.75 0.79
C ALA A 350 4.45 5.92 -0.09
N MET A 351 4.04 7.14 0.25
CA MET A 351 4.43 8.37 -0.43
C MET A 351 5.91 8.71 -0.25
N THR A 352 6.46 8.59 0.97
CA THR A 352 7.89 8.77 1.22
C THR A 352 8.71 7.83 0.34
N LEU A 353 8.41 6.52 0.37
CA LEU A 353 9.13 5.52 -0.41
C LEU A 353 8.97 5.75 -1.91
N GLN A 354 7.75 6.07 -2.39
CA GLN A 354 7.52 6.36 -3.79
C GLN A 354 8.23 7.62 -4.27
N LYS A 355 8.31 8.67 -3.47
CA LYS A 355 9.00 9.90 -3.89
C LYS A 355 10.52 9.74 -3.87
N LEU A 356 11.03 8.91 -2.97
CA LEU A 356 12.46 8.64 -2.83
C LEU A 356 12.97 7.48 -3.69
N HIS A 357 12.10 6.72 -4.38
CA HIS A 357 12.49 5.49 -5.09
C HIS A 357 13.71 5.63 -6.03
N ARG A 358 13.84 6.76 -6.73
CA ARG A 358 14.97 7.01 -7.66
C ARG A 358 16.31 7.24 -6.96
N HIS A 359 16.30 7.47 -5.66
CA HIS A 359 17.49 7.70 -4.84
C HIS A 359 17.91 6.44 -4.07
N PHE A 360 17.20 5.31 -4.22
CA PHE A 360 17.62 4.03 -3.65
C PHE A 360 18.77 3.43 -4.45
N LEU A 361 19.95 4.05 -4.30
CA LEU A 361 21.17 3.62 -4.95
C LEU A 361 21.73 2.38 -4.25
N GLN A 362 22.11 1.38 -5.05
CA GLN A 362 22.78 0.18 -4.53
C GLN A 362 24.08 0.57 -3.83
N GLY A 363 24.23 0.17 -2.57
CA GLY A 363 25.39 0.55 -1.75
C GLY A 363 25.39 2.00 -1.27
N GLY A 364 24.30 2.75 -1.47
CA GLY A 364 24.20 4.14 -1.02
C GLY A 364 24.13 4.30 0.50
N LYS A 365 24.21 5.55 0.95
CA LYS A 365 24.05 5.95 2.34
C LYS A 365 22.76 6.75 2.56
N ALA A 366 21.97 6.38 3.57
CA ALA A 366 20.79 7.14 3.99
C ALA A 366 20.86 7.51 5.47
N LEU A 367 20.28 8.65 5.82
CA LEU A 367 20.10 9.12 7.19
C LEU A 367 18.60 9.22 7.49
N ASP A 368 18.13 8.52 8.52
CA ASP A 368 16.74 8.56 9.00
C ASP A 368 16.69 9.24 10.37
N ILE A 369 16.20 10.48 10.40
CA ILE A 369 16.17 11.33 11.60
C ILE A 369 14.79 11.25 12.25
N GLY A 370 14.73 10.96 13.55
CA GLY A 370 13.46 10.68 14.23
C GLY A 370 12.91 9.34 13.76
N THR A 371 13.72 8.28 13.85
CA THR A 371 13.41 6.98 13.25
C THR A 371 12.15 6.33 13.82
N GLY A 372 11.76 6.69 15.05
CA GLY A 372 10.55 6.22 15.69
C GLY A 372 10.50 4.69 15.74
N SER A 373 9.62 4.07 14.96
CA SER A 373 9.48 2.62 14.96
C SER A 373 10.58 1.87 14.20
N GLY A 374 11.40 2.55 13.41
CA GLY A 374 12.42 1.96 12.52
C GLY A 374 11.90 1.46 11.16
N TYR A 375 10.63 1.72 10.81
CA TYR A 375 10.02 1.21 9.58
C TYR A 375 10.68 1.77 8.31
N VAL A 376 10.85 3.09 8.24
CA VAL A 376 11.43 3.75 7.06
C VAL A 376 12.89 3.34 6.88
N ALA A 377 13.68 3.32 7.96
CA ALA A 377 15.05 2.81 7.92
C ALA A 377 15.14 1.36 7.40
N ALA A 378 14.24 0.47 7.82
CA ALA A 378 14.17 -0.89 7.31
C ALA A 378 13.86 -0.96 5.81
N CYS A 379 12.90 -0.15 5.34
CA CYS A 379 12.58 -0.06 3.92
C CYS A 379 13.73 0.50 3.09
N PHE A 380 14.41 1.55 3.55
CA PHE A 380 15.59 2.10 2.86
C PHE A 380 16.70 1.06 2.74
N ALA A 381 17.02 0.40 3.85
CA ALA A 381 18.07 -0.62 3.85
C ALA A 381 17.72 -1.72 2.86
N GLU A 382 16.50 -2.28 2.91
CA GLU A 382 16.05 -3.33 2.00
C GLU A 382 16.10 -2.89 0.53
N ALA A 383 15.67 -1.67 0.21
CA ALA A 383 15.67 -1.14 -1.15
C ALA A 383 17.09 -0.89 -1.71
N MET A 384 18.02 -0.42 -0.88
CA MET A 384 19.39 -0.04 -1.28
C MET A 384 20.38 -1.22 -1.30
N GLY A 385 19.92 -2.43 -0.98
CA GLY A 385 20.69 -3.67 -1.13
C GLY A 385 21.77 -3.91 -0.07
N LYS A 386 22.61 -4.93 -0.31
CA LYS A 386 23.46 -5.54 0.73
C LYS A 386 24.56 -4.62 1.26
N ASP A 387 25.10 -3.76 0.40
CA ASP A 387 26.26 -2.92 0.72
C ASP A 387 25.88 -1.52 1.22
N CYS A 388 24.58 -1.26 1.39
CA CYS A 388 24.11 0.04 1.85
C CYS A 388 24.45 0.31 3.32
N LYS A 389 24.37 1.59 3.70
CA LYS A 389 24.38 2.02 5.10
C LYS A 389 23.21 2.97 5.38
N VAL A 390 22.35 2.59 6.31
CA VAL A 390 21.29 3.45 6.82
C VAL A 390 21.60 3.77 8.27
N TYR A 391 21.74 5.05 8.57
CA TYR A 391 21.98 5.56 9.91
C TYR A 391 20.65 6.04 10.46
N MET A 392 20.16 5.41 11.51
CA MET A 392 18.91 5.79 12.16
C MET A 392 19.19 6.52 13.46
N LEU A 393 18.65 7.73 13.58
CA LEU A 393 18.84 8.62 14.71
C LEU A 393 17.52 8.83 15.42
N ASP A 394 17.55 8.72 16.74
CA ASP A 394 16.50 9.18 17.62
C ASP A 394 17.14 9.70 18.91
N HIS A 395 16.51 10.66 19.57
CA HIS A 395 17.08 11.28 20.77
C HIS A 395 16.71 10.55 22.07
N ILE A 396 15.85 9.51 22.00
CA ILE A 396 15.41 8.71 23.15
C ILE A 396 15.89 7.26 22.95
N GLN A 397 16.65 6.74 23.91
CA GLN A 397 17.27 5.41 23.80
C GLN A 397 16.21 4.30 23.71
N GLU A 398 15.11 4.43 24.42
CA GLU A 398 14.01 3.46 24.41
C GLU A 398 13.31 3.38 23.04
N VAL A 399 13.27 4.49 22.30
CA VAL A 399 12.75 4.51 20.92
C VAL A 399 13.72 3.79 19.98
N ILE A 400 15.04 4.01 20.14
CA ILE A 400 16.06 3.24 19.42
C ILE A 400 15.95 1.74 19.71
N ASP A 401 15.83 1.35 20.97
CA ASP A 401 15.72 -0.06 21.37
C ASP A 401 14.45 -0.70 20.78
N PHE A 402 13.34 0.04 20.78
CA PHE A 402 12.09 -0.36 20.14
C PHE A 402 12.27 -0.56 18.63
N ALA A 403 12.90 0.40 17.94
CA ALA A 403 13.20 0.30 16.51
C ALA A 403 14.09 -0.91 16.18
N VAL A 404 15.17 -1.11 16.93
CA VAL A 404 16.08 -2.26 16.75
C VAL A 404 15.33 -3.58 16.96
N LYS A 405 14.48 -3.68 17.99
CA LYS A 405 13.65 -4.87 18.24
C LYS A 405 12.71 -5.16 17.05
N ASN A 406 12.04 -4.14 16.53
CA ASN A 406 11.12 -4.27 15.39
C ASN A 406 11.84 -4.69 14.11
N ILE A 407 12.99 -4.08 13.81
CA ILE A 407 13.83 -4.43 12.67
C ILE A 407 14.30 -5.88 12.78
N LYS A 408 14.71 -6.33 13.97
CA LYS A 408 15.09 -7.75 14.18
C LYS A 408 13.93 -8.71 13.95
N LYS A 409 12.72 -8.36 14.38
CA LYS A 409 11.49 -9.13 14.09
C LYS A 409 11.19 -9.19 12.59
N ALA A 410 11.33 -8.06 11.89
CA ALA A 410 11.00 -7.96 10.47
C ALA A 410 12.06 -8.60 9.55
N ASN A 411 13.34 -8.28 9.78
CA ASN A 411 14.48 -8.80 9.04
C ASN A 411 15.76 -8.68 9.88
N PRO A 412 16.19 -9.74 10.58
CA PRO A 412 17.36 -9.68 11.47
C PRO A 412 18.67 -9.44 10.72
N TYR A 413 18.73 -9.71 9.41
CA TYR A 413 19.95 -9.52 8.61
C TYR A 413 20.29 -8.05 8.42
N LEU A 414 19.31 -7.13 8.47
CA LEU A 414 19.57 -5.69 8.33
C LEU A 414 20.50 -5.17 9.45
N ILE A 415 20.32 -5.67 10.67
CA ILE A 415 21.20 -5.35 11.81
C ILE A 415 22.45 -6.23 11.81
N LYS A 416 22.33 -7.55 11.61
CA LYS A 416 23.47 -8.48 11.66
C LYS A 416 24.55 -8.15 10.62
N GLN A 417 24.15 -7.69 9.44
CA GLN A 417 25.07 -7.28 8.36
C GLN A 417 25.50 -5.81 8.47
N LYS A 418 25.13 -5.13 9.56
CA LYS A 418 25.43 -3.71 9.79
C LYS A 418 24.96 -2.83 8.62
N ARG A 419 23.84 -3.17 7.98
CA ARG A 419 23.20 -2.34 6.94
C ARG A 419 22.45 -1.18 7.58
N ILE A 420 21.94 -1.38 8.80
CA ILE A 420 21.37 -0.34 9.64
C ILE A 420 22.25 -0.14 10.87
N ILE A 421 22.55 1.12 11.20
CA ILE A 421 23.32 1.54 12.37
C ILE A 421 22.41 2.46 13.21
N ALA A 422 22.21 2.08 14.47
CA ALA A 422 21.33 2.76 15.42
C ALA A 422 22.11 3.73 16.31
N ILE A 423 21.68 4.98 16.39
CA ILE A 423 22.40 6.03 17.13
C ILE A 423 21.40 6.82 17.98
N CYS A 424 21.63 6.86 19.29
CA CYS A 424 20.88 7.72 20.20
C CYS A 424 21.52 9.11 20.24
N GLN A 425 20.97 10.06 19.49
CA GLN A 425 21.51 11.41 19.36
C GLN A 425 20.45 12.41 18.88
N ASP A 426 20.66 13.68 19.19
CA ASP A 426 19.91 14.80 18.62
C ASP A 426 20.06 14.87 17.09
N GLY A 427 19.02 14.42 16.39
CA GLY A 427 18.98 14.39 14.94
C GLY A 427 18.97 15.76 14.25
N ARG A 428 18.72 16.87 14.97
CA ARG A 428 18.81 18.24 14.40
C ARG A 428 20.24 18.58 13.96
N LYS A 429 21.23 17.87 14.48
CA LYS A 429 22.65 18.00 14.13
C LYS A 429 23.07 17.08 12.96
N GLY A 430 22.17 16.23 12.48
CA GLY A 430 22.50 15.13 11.57
C GLY A 430 23.54 14.19 12.19
N TYR A 431 24.31 13.51 11.33
CA TYR A 431 25.40 12.64 11.72
C TYR A 431 26.62 12.80 10.79
N PRO A 432 27.40 13.88 10.95
CA PRO A 432 28.44 14.24 9.99
C PRO A 432 29.58 13.22 9.88
N GLU A 433 29.78 12.38 10.91
CA GLU A 433 30.84 11.36 10.97
C GLU A 433 30.78 10.35 9.81
N GLU A 434 29.58 10.09 9.30
CA GLU A 434 29.34 9.09 8.25
C GLU A 434 28.71 9.66 6.98
N GLY A 435 28.43 10.97 6.98
CA GLY A 435 28.05 11.71 5.79
C GLY A 435 29.17 11.72 4.74
N PRO A 436 28.88 12.23 3.54
CA PRO A 436 27.58 12.74 3.10
C PRO A 436 26.60 11.61 2.69
N TYR A 437 25.31 11.94 2.58
CA TYR A 437 24.20 11.01 2.34
C TYR A 437 23.55 11.19 0.97
N ASP A 438 23.07 10.09 0.39
CA ASP A 438 22.23 10.10 -0.82
C ASP A 438 20.79 10.49 -0.48
N ILE A 439 20.31 10.06 0.70
CA ILE A 439 18.96 10.35 1.21
C ILE A 439 19.07 10.83 2.66
N ILE A 440 18.39 11.93 2.99
CA ILE A 440 18.09 12.32 4.36
C ILE A 440 16.57 12.37 4.53
N HIS A 441 16.04 11.53 5.40
CA HIS A 441 14.63 11.54 5.79
C HIS A 441 14.49 12.14 7.19
N VAL A 442 13.54 13.04 7.37
CA VAL A 442 13.21 13.64 8.67
C VAL A 442 11.79 13.22 9.04
N GLY A 443 11.66 12.40 10.08
CA GLY A 443 10.42 11.83 10.61
C GLY A 443 9.67 12.72 11.58
N GLY A 444 10.11 13.97 11.78
CA GLY A 444 9.46 14.99 12.61
C GLY A 444 9.47 16.35 11.94
N ALA A 445 8.49 17.19 12.26
CA ALA A 445 8.37 18.52 11.69
C ALA A 445 9.47 19.46 12.17
N ILE A 446 10.07 20.21 11.25
CA ILE A 446 11.09 21.24 11.50
C ILE A 446 10.61 22.59 10.97
N GLU A 447 11.05 23.69 11.57
CA GLU A 447 10.68 25.03 11.08
C GLU A 447 11.28 25.30 9.70
N GLU A 448 12.56 24.95 9.53
CA GLU A 448 13.30 25.04 8.29
C GLU A 448 14.35 23.94 8.20
N VAL A 449 14.79 23.61 6.98
CA VAL A 449 15.90 22.68 6.76
C VAL A 449 17.21 23.42 7.02
N SER A 450 17.92 23.03 8.08
CA SER A 450 19.17 23.70 8.47
C SER A 450 20.30 23.45 7.48
N GLN A 451 21.23 24.41 7.40
CA GLN A 451 22.46 24.26 6.59
C GLN A 451 23.28 23.02 7.01
N ILE A 452 23.23 22.64 8.28
CA ILE A 452 23.89 21.43 8.81
C ILE A 452 23.45 20.16 8.06
N LEU A 453 22.16 20.03 7.73
CA LEU A 453 21.65 18.88 6.98
C LEU A 453 21.97 19.00 5.48
N LEU A 454 21.93 20.21 4.92
CA LEU A 454 22.28 20.46 3.51
C LEU A 454 23.76 20.18 3.21
N ASP A 455 24.65 20.45 4.16
CA ASP A 455 26.08 20.17 4.07
C ASP A 455 26.37 18.68 4.09
N GLN A 456 25.54 17.91 4.80
CA GLN A 456 25.62 16.44 4.87
C GLN A 456 24.96 15.75 3.67
N LEU A 457 24.34 16.47 2.74
CA LEU A 457 23.75 15.90 1.54
C LEU A 457 24.76 15.83 0.39
N LYS A 458 24.82 14.68 -0.29
CA LYS A 458 25.64 14.52 -1.50
C LYS A 458 25.10 15.35 -2.66
N PRO A 459 25.95 15.78 -3.61
CA PRO A 459 25.49 16.16 -4.93
C PRO A 459 24.68 15.02 -5.57
N GLY A 460 23.49 15.31 -6.08
CA GLY A 460 22.51 14.33 -6.54
C GLY A 460 21.62 13.75 -5.44
N GLY A 461 21.83 14.13 -4.18
CA GLY A 461 21.07 13.64 -3.03
C GLY A 461 19.77 14.41 -2.78
N VAL A 462 18.93 13.84 -1.92
CA VAL A 462 17.60 14.37 -1.58
C VAL A 462 17.33 14.41 -0.07
N ILE A 463 16.65 15.46 0.39
CA ILE A 463 16.04 15.54 1.72
C ILE A 463 14.52 15.46 1.59
N TRP A 464 13.90 14.62 2.42
CA TRP A 464 12.46 14.59 2.66
C TRP A 464 12.19 15.05 4.09
N ALA A 465 11.48 16.16 4.26
CA ALA A 465 11.18 16.70 5.59
C ALA A 465 9.80 17.36 5.64
N PRO A 466 9.00 17.15 6.71
CA PRO A 466 7.90 18.04 7.05
C PRO A 466 8.46 19.38 7.53
N VAL A 467 8.19 20.45 6.81
CA VAL A 467 8.68 21.81 7.08
C VAL A 467 7.51 22.74 7.38
N GLY A 468 7.57 23.43 8.51
CA GLY A 468 6.59 24.42 8.91
C GLY A 468 6.41 24.52 10.43
N GLY A 469 5.65 25.53 10.85
CA GLY A 469 5.40 25.82 12.27
C GLY A 469 4.18 25.09 12.83
N SER A 470 3.70 25.55 14.00
CA SER A 470 2.61 24.92 14.74
C SER A 470 1.24 24.91 14.02
N PHE A 471 1.04 25.80 13.05
CA PHE A 471 -0.24 25.96 12.35
C PHE A 471 -0.35 25.16 11.06
N THR A 472 0.72 25.15 10.25
CA THR A 472 0.75 24.49 8.93
C THR A 472 2.13 23.91 8.69
N GLN A 473 2.18 22.67 8.19
CA GLN A 473 3.40 21.97 7.82
C GLN A 473 3.22 21.40 6.41
N ASP A 474 4.24 21.52 5.58
CA ASP A 474 4.27 20.93 4.24
C ASP A 474 5.39 19.89 4.19
N ILE A 475 5.16 18.73 3.56
CA ILE A 475 6.27 17.91 3.10
C ILE A 475 7.03 18.68 2.04
N CYS A 476 8.31 18.91 2.28
CA CYS A 476 9.25 19.47 1.33
C CYS A 476 10.23 18.41 0.85
N VAL A 477 10.49 18.43 -0.46
CA VAL A 477 11.56 17.65 -1.11
C VAL A 477 12.63 18.62 -1.55
N ILE A 478 13.83 18.46 -0.98
CA ILE A 478 14.97 19.32 -1.24
C ILE A 478 15.99 18.49 -2.03
N ASN A 479 16.28 18.88 -3.26
CA ASN A 479 17.27 18.21 -4.10
C ASN A 479 18.53 19.06 -4.19
N LYS A 480 19.70 18.42 -4.08
CA LYS A 480 20.99 19.03 -4.34
C LYS A 480 21.48 18.58 -5.70
N SER A 481 21.58 19.51 -6.63
CA SER A 481 22.12 19.26 -7.97
C SER A 481 23.59 18.86 -7.90
N LEU A 482 24.12 18.32 -9.00
CA LEU A 482 25.53 17.93 -9.09
C LEU A 482 26.50 19.13 -8.95
N ASP A 483 26.06 20.33 -9.30
CA ASP A 483 26.80 21.59 -9.13
C ASP A 483 26.67 22.19 -7.71
N GLY A 484 25.94 21.53 -6.81
CA GLY A 484 25.70 21.97 -5.44
C GLY A 484 24.50 22.91 -5.27
N SER A 485 23.83 23.34 -6.35
CA SER A 485 22.61 24.15 -6.25
C SER A 485 21.48 23.39 -5.57
N ILE A 486 20.69 24.10 -4.75
CA ILE A 486 19.58 23.52 -3.99
C ILE A 486 18.24 23.94 -4.60
N THR A 487 17.35 22.98 -4.76
CA THR A 487 15.95 23.22 -5.16
C THR A 487 15.01 22.63 -4.12
N THR A 488 13.97 23.36 -3.75
CA THR A 488 12.97 22.93 -2.78
C THR A 488 11.59 22.89 -3.43
N SER A 489 10.91 21.74 -3.33
CA SER A 489 9.55 21.54 -3.82
C SER A 489 8.62 21.20 -2.65
N LYS A 490 7.52 21.94 -2.52
CA LYS A 490 6.42 21.58 -1.62
C LYS A 490 5.55 20.52 -2.25
N ILE A 491 5.25 19.45 -1.53
CA ILE A 491 4.51 18.29 -2.05
C ILE A 491 3.06 18.31 -1.58
N MET A 492 2.84 18.44 -0.27
CA MET A 492 1.51 18.42 0.34
C MET A 492 1.54 18.91 1.78
N GLU A 493 0.41 19.43 2.24
CA GLU A 493 0.18 19.74 3.66
C GLU A 493 0.10 18.44 4.49
N VAL A 494 0.72 18.45 5.65
CA VAL A 494 0.78 17.31 6.58
C VAL A 494 0.68 17.75 8.03
N ARG A 495 0.62 16.76 8.92
CA ARG A 495 0.77 16.96 10.36
C ARG A 495 1.66 15.89 10.95
N TYR A 496 2.84 16.31 11.40
CA TYR A 496 3.85 15.50 12.07
C TYR A 496 4.05 16.00 13.51
N GLY A 497 4.52 15.11 14.38
CA GLY A 497 5.09 15.53 15.67
C GLY A 497 6.35 16.38 15.42
N SER A 498 6.61 17.35 16.29
CA SER A 498 7.75 18.27 16.14
C SER A 498 9.08 17.56 16.42
N LEU A 499 10.10 17.82 15.61
CA LEU A 499 11.48 17.43 15.90
C LEU A 499 12.05 18.42 16.94
N THR A 500 12.03 18.02 18.21
CA THR A 500 12.27 18.93 19.35
C THR A 500 13.25 18.34 20.38
N SER A 501 13.47 19.04 21.51
CA SER A 501 14.22 18.48 22.64
C SER A 501 13.42 17.38 23.33
N ILE A 502 14.12 16.48 24.02
CA ILE A 502 13.50 15.41 24.81
C ILE A 502 12.49 15.98 25.81
N ASP A 503 12.86 17.06 26.53
CA ASP A 503 11.99 17.70 27.51
C ASP A 503 10.66 18.19 26.91
N ASN A 504 10.70 18.81 25.72
CA ASN A 504 9.50 19.30 25.04
C ASN A 504 8.65 18.16 24.48
N GLN A 505 9.26 17.05 24.06
CA GLN A 505 8.52 15.90 23.54
C GLN A 505 7.82 15.14 24.66
N LEU A 506 8.45 15.02 25.83
CA LEU A 506 7.93 14.29 26.97
C LEU A 506 7.05 15.14 27.88
N SER A 507 7.11 16.47 27.82
CA SER A 507 6.23 17.35 28.60
C SER A 507 4.74 17.21 28.24
N ASP A 508 4.46 16.81 27.00
CA ASP A 508 3.11 16.61 26.46
C ASP A 508 2.64 15.15 26.53
N PHE A 509 3.47 14.23 27.05
CA PHE A 509 3.24 12.78 27.04
C PHE A 509 2.71 12.20 28.36
#